data_AF-A0A7I8INU0-F1
#
_entry.id   AF-A0A7I8INU0-F1
#
_cell.length_a   1.000
_cell.length_b   1.000
_cell.length_c   1.000
_cell.angle_alpha   90.00
_cell.angle_beta   90.00
_cell.angle_gamma   90.00
#
_symmetry.space_group_name_H-M   'P 1'
#
loop_
_entity.id
_entity.type
_entity.pdbx_description
1 polymer ?
#
loop_
_entity_poly.entity_id
_entity_poly.type
_entity_poly.pdbx_seq_one_letter_code
_entity_poly.pdbx_strand_id
1 'polypeptide(L)'
;MAEATPSHSPSSSSSASSSSPSSIPLSAAPMGGMPPPLATPSPLPPSSSTALASGPKSAPGSTATGAPCSASPLPRGGGPDAAGRHLFDLALSPEYVAKTLSGTSVFTVSNSNNEFVLISDPNNSLKSLGLLCFRQEDARSLLAQGARVVPITLDQVYMLKVEGIAFRFLPDPLQIKNALDLKSTDRSKGFDGVPVFQSELLVIKKKNRRYCPIYFQKRELLKSSRMSKGSGFTQHIVVGSLEDVLKKMEMNEKNSGWEDLIFIPPGKSFSEHINEVAA
;
A
#
# COMPACT_ATOMS: atom_id res chain seq x y z
N MET A 1 62.35 1.07 -59.99
CA MET A 1 63.43 2.08 -59.94
C MET A 1 62.75 3.45 -59.84
N ALA A 2 63.11 4.36 -58.95
CA ALA A 2 63.88 4.30 -57.69
C ALA A 2 63.54 5.56 -56.87
N GLU A 3 63.77 5.51 -55.55
CA GLU A 3 64.28 6.56 -54.62
C GLU A 3 64.24 8.08 -54.97
N ALA A 4 64.18 9.02 -54.01
CA ALA A 4 64.20 8.97 -52.54
C ALA A 4 63.59 10.26 -51.94
N THR A 5 63.37 10.28 -50.62
CA THR A 5 63.15 11.50 -49.81
C THR A 5 64.47 12.28 -49.63
N PRO A 6 64.42 13.55 -49.17
CA PRO A 6 64.79 13.76 -47.77
C PRO A 6 64.00 14.84 -47.01
N SER A 7 64.25 14.85 -45.70
CA SER A 7 63.70 15.68 -44.62
C SER A 7 64.10 17.16 -44.63
N HIS A 8 63.35 18.01 -43.91
CA HIS A 8 63.93 18.91 -42.88
C HIS A 8 62.88 19.45 -41.89
N SER A 9 63.18 19.36 -40.59
CA SER A 9 62.57 20.16 -39.50
C SER A 9 63.55 21.27 -39.07
N PRO A 10 63.09 22.31 -38.34
CA PRO A 10 63.35 22.31 -36.89
C PRO A 10 62.28 22.96 -35.98
N SER A 11 62.44 22.71 -34.68
CA SER A 11 61.83 23.33 -33.49
C SER A 11 61.69 24.86 -33.53
N SER A 12 60.68 25.51 -32.93
CA SER A 12 60.61 25.89 -31.48
C SER A 12 59.47 26.92 -31.25
N SER A 13 58.93 27.23 -30.07
CA SER A 13 58.91 26.59 -28.71
C SER A 13 57.88 27.29 -27.78
N SER A 14 57.38 26.56 -26.77
CA SER A 14 56.88 27.04 -25.44
C SER A 14 55.89 28.22 -25.32
N SER A 15 54.73 27.96 -24.71
CA SER A 15 54.37 28.57 -23.41
C SER A 15 53.24 27.79 -22.73
N ALA A 16 53.26 27.77 -21.40
CA ALA A 16 52.29 27.04 -20.57
C ALA A 16 51.68 27.96 -19.51
N SER A 17 50.39 27.77 -19.23
CA SER A 17 49.68 28.30 -18.06
C SER A 17 48.40 27.48 -17.91
N SER A 18 48.38 26.48 -17.03
CA SER A 18 48.17 26.58 -15.57
C SER A 18 46.69 26.47 -15.21
N SER A 19 46.32 25.21 -14.94
CA SER A 19 45.23 24.73 -14.08
C SER A 19 44.67 25.71 -13.03
N SER A 20 43.33 25.69 -12.90
CA SER A 20 42.61 26.18 -11.71
C SER A 20 41.55 25.17 -11.29
N PRO A 21 41.73 24.41 -10.18
CA PRO A 21 40.68 23.63 -9.57
C PRO A 21 39.92 24.41 -8.49
N SER A 22 38.65 24.05 -8.33
CA SER A 22 37.72 24.49 -7.30
C SER A 22 38.25 24.42 -5.86
N SER A 23 37.92 25.42 -5.04
CA SER A 23 37.94 25.32 -3.57
C SER A 23 36.91 26.29 -2.96
N ILE A 24 35.84 25.75 -2.37
CA ILE A 24 34.90 26.50 -1.54
C ILE A 24 34.93 25.87 -0.14
N PRO A 25 35.48 26.54 0.89
CA PRO A 25 35.49 25.99 2.24
C PRO A 25 34.15 26.24 2.96
N LEU A 26 33.53 25.18 3.47
CA LEU A 26 32.57 25.31 4.57
C LEU A 26 33.32 25.68 5.85
N SER A 27 32.93 26.79 6.50
CA SER A 27 33.31 27.05 7.89
C SER A 27 32.24 26.49 8.82
N ALA A 28 32.62 25.49 9.62
CA ALA A 28 31.84 25.04 10.78
C ALA A 28 32.16 25.93 12.00
N ALA A 29 31.15 26.21 12.82
CA ALA A 29 31.32 26.86 14.13
C ALA A 29 30.96 25.85 15.25
N PRO A 30 31.74 25.75 16.35
CA PRO A 30 31.55 24.72 17.37
C PRO A 30 30.73 25.17 18.59
N MET A 31 30.00 24.19 19.16
CA MET A 31 29.76 23.93 20.59
C MET A 31 29.31 25.06 21.55
N GLY A 32 28.16 24.86 22.20
CA GLY A 32 27.87 25.47 23.51
C GLY A 32 26.44 25.29 24.02
N GLY A 33 26.28 24.67 25.20
CA GLY A 33 25.07 24.82 26.03
C GLY A 33 24.14 23.61 26.15
N MET A 34 24.46 22.70 27.09
CA MET A 34 23.53 21.68 27.60
C MET A 34 22.99 22.14 28.97
N PRO A 35 21.67 22.20 29.19
CA PRO A 35 21.09 22.22 30.55
C PRO A 35 20.57 20.83 30.99
N PRO A 36 20.41 20.58 32.31
CA PRO A 36 20.25 19.24 32.88
C PRO A 36 18.80 18.69 32.86
N PRO A 37 18.61 17.37 33.10
CA PRO A 37 17.29 16.76 33.20
C PRO A 37 16.64 17.06 34.56
N LEU A 38 15.33 17.35 34.58
CA LEU A 38 14.54 17.41 35.80
C LEU A 38 13.65 16.17 36.00
N ALA A 39 13.94 15.48 37.10
CA ALA A 39 13.02 14.81 38.02
C ALA A 39 11.86 13.96 37.46
N THR A 40 12.03 12.65 37.54
CA THR A 40 10.96 11.69 37.82
C THR A 40 10.31 11.94 39.19
N PRO A 41 9.00 11.64 39.33
CA PRO A 41 8.43 11.15 40.57
C PRO A 41 8.17 9.63 40.52
N SER A 42 8.42 8.97 41.65
CA SER A 42 8.33 7.54 41.92
C SER A 42 6.89 6.96 41.92
N PRO A 43 6.71 5.62 41.92
CA PRO A 43 5.39 5.00 41.74
C PRO A 43 4.54 4.95 43.03
N LEU A 44 3.22 4.83 42.85
CA LEU A 44 2.24 4.57 43.91
C LEU A 44 1.75 3.10 43.87
N PRO A 45 1.21 2.56 44.98
CA PRO A 45 1.46 1.17 45.37
C PRO A 45 0.45 0.13 44.84
N PRO A 46 0.79 -1.17 44.91
CA PRO A 46 -0.16 -2.25 44.65
C PRO A 46 -1.20 -2.35 45.77
N SER A 47 -2.47 -2.50 45.40
CA SER A 47 -3.54 -2.88 46.34
C SER A 47 -3.76 -4.39 46.30
N SER A 48 -3.27 -5.09 47.33
CA SER A 48 -3.55 -6.51 47.58
C SER A 48 -4.43 -6.64 48.82
N SER A 49 -5.56 -7.37 48.72
CA SER A 49 -6.25 -8.16 49.76
C SER A 49 -7.62 -8.60 49.19
N THR A 50 -7.94 -9.87 48.94
CA THR A 50 -8.13 -11.06 49.82
C THR A 50 -9.38 -11.03 50.73
N ALA A 51 -10.46 -11.68 50.26
CA ALA A 51 -11.47 -12.46 51.00
C ALA A 51 -12.41 -13.09 49.94
N LEU A 52 -12.71 -14.40 49.81
CA LEU A 52 -12.71 -15.57 50.70
C LEU A 52 -13.97 -15.71 51.59
N ALA A 53 -15.06 -16.21 50.98
CA ALA A 53 -16.18 -16.97 51.57
C ALA A 53 -17.02 -17.54 50.39
N SER A 54 -17.21 -18.84 50.11
CA SER A 54 -17.59 -20.04 50.90
C SER A 54 -19.10 -20.39 50.88
N GLY A 55 -19.61 -20.79 49.69
CA GLY A 55 -20.74 -21.74 49.48
C GLY A 55 -22.17 -21.32 49.91
N PRO A 56 -23.15 -22.25 49.90
CA PRO A 56 -23.23 -23.50 49.11
C PRO A 56 -24.64 -23.83 48.52
N LYS A 57 -24.71 -24.84 47.62
CA LYS A 57 -25.92 -25.65 47.23
C LYS A 57 -27.09 -24.87 46.55
N SER A 58 -27.85 -25.44 45.60
CA SER A 58 -28.32 -26.82 45.49
C SER A 58 -28.57 -27.29 44.03
N ALA A 59 -28.26 -28.56 43.75
CA ALA A 59 -28.94 -29.40 42.74
C ALA A 59 -30.20 -30.04 43.40
N PRO A 60 -31.04 -30.92 42.78
CA PRO A 60 -30.95 -31.67 41.52
C PRO A 60 -32.10 -31.32 40.54
N GLY A 61 -32.29 -31.91 39.35
CA GLY A 61 -31.55 -32.94 38.59
C GLY A 61 -32.56 -33.88 37.88
N SER A 62 -32.24 -34.35 36.67
CA SER A 62 -32.95 -35.47 36.02
C SER A 62 -32.09 -36.10 34.93
N THR A 63 -32.05 -37.43 34.95
CA THR A 63 -31.32 -38.31 34.03
C THR A 63 -32.13 -38.64 32.77
N ALA A 64 -31.48 -38.74 31.62
CA ALA A 64 -31.93 -39.60 30.53
C ALA A 64 -30.73 -40.13 29.72
N THR A 65 -30.60 -41.44 29.68
CA THR A 65 -29.60 -42.21 28.92
C THR A 65 -30.04 -42.42 27.46
N GLY A 66 -29.10 -42.41 26.51
CA GLY A 66 -29.36 -42.82 25.12
C GLY A 66 -28.06 -42.93 24.31
N ALA A 67 -27.79 -44.10 23.73
CA ALA A 67 -26.53 -44.46 23.07
C ALA A 67 -26.55 -44.15 21.54
N PRO A 68 -25.43 -44.26 20.81
CA PRO A 68 -25.28 -43.73 19.44
C PRO A 68 -25.73 -44.71 18.34
N CYS A 69 -25.99 -44.19 17.14
CA CYS A 69 -26.40 -44.98 15.97
C CYS A 69 -25.56 -44.66 14.71
N SER A 70 -24.71 -45.62 14.34
CA SER A 70 -24.24 -46.06 13.01
C SER A 70 -24.01 -45.12 11.81
N ALA A 71 -22.96 -45.45 11.05
CA ALA A 71 -22.60 -44.87 9.75
C ALA A 71 -22.80 -45.85 8.57
N SER A 72 -22.77 -45.31 7.35
CA SER A 72 -22.59 -45.98 6.02
C SER A 72 -23.84 -46.60 5.36
N PRO A 73 -23.91 -46.78 4.01
CA PRO A 73 -23.07 -46.26 2.90
C PRO A 73 -23.83 -45.63 1.69
N LEU A 74 -23.06 -45.14 0.70
CA LEU A 74 -23.42 -44.75 -0.69
C LEU A 74 -23.93 -45.95 -1.54
N PRO A 75 -24.68 -45.80 -2.68
CA PRO A 75 -24.10 -45.17 -3.91
C PRO A 75 -25.04 -44.55 -5.01
N ARG A 76 -24.39 -43.73 -5.86
CA ARG A 76 -24.55 -43.58 -7.34
C ARG A 76 -25.93 -43.23 -7.96
N GLY A 77 -26.06 -41.98 -8.39
CA GLY A 77 -26.94 -41.55 -9.48
C GLY A 77 -26.19 -40.59 -10.40
N GLY A 78 -25.94 -40.97 -11.66
CA GLY A 78 -25.28 -40.11 -12.65
C GLY A 78 -26.28 -39.57 -13.66
N GLY A 79 -26.32 -38.24 -13.83
CA GLY A 79 -27.10 -37.54 -14.85
C GLY A 79 -26.27 -36.39 -15.42
N PRO A 80 -26.14 -36.25 -16.75
CA PRO A 80 -25.26 -35.26 -17.37
C PRO A 80 -26.01 -33.96 -17.71
N ASP A 81 -26.37 -33.17 -16.70
CA ASP A 81 -26.84 -31.80 -16.94
C ASP A 81 -25.65 -30.83 -17.00
N ALA A 82 -25.30 -30.49 -18.24
CA ALA A 82 -24.33 -29.45 -18.57
C ALA A 82 -24.88 -28.03 -18.29
N ALA A 83 -24.02 -27.02 -18.44
CA ALA A 83 -24.35 -25.58 -18.39
C ALA A 83 -24.72 -24.99 -17.01
N GLY A 84 -23.82 -25.12 -16.02
CA GLY A 84 -23.91 -24.36 -14.76
C GLY A 84 -22.62 -23.71 -14.24
N ARG A 85 -21.43 -24.11 -14.72
CA ARG A 85 -20.13 -23.67 -14.16
C ARG A 85 -19.02 -23.51 -15.21
N HIS A 86 -19.17 -22.50 -16.08
CA HIS A 86 -18.12 -21.96 -16.94
C HIS A 86 -17.80 -20.48 -16.59
N LEU A 87 -17.91 -20.12 -15.30
CA LEU A 87 -17.91 -18.73 -14.82
C LEU A 87 -16.78 -18.40 -13.82
N PHE A 88 -15.85 -19.33 -13.60
CA PHE A 88 -14.73 -19.21 -12.64
C PHE A 88 -13.43 -19.82 -13.19
N ASP A 89 -13.26 -19.74 -14.51
CA ASP A 89 -11.96 -19.85 -15.17
C ASP A 89 -11.68 -18.47 -15.80
N LEU A 90 -10.40 -18.16 -16.08
CA LEU A 90 -9.85 -16.81 -16.33
C LEU A 90 -9.55 -15.97 -15.08
N ALA A 91 -8.65 -15.01 -15.26
CA ALA A 91 -8.30 -13.94 -14.33
C ALA A 91 -9.53 -13.22 -13.73
N LEU A 92 -9.39 -12.60 -12.56
CA LEU A 92 -10.31 -11.53 -12.18
C LEU A 92 -10.22 -10.49 -13.30
N SER A 93 -11.33 -10.23 -13.99
CA SER A 93 -11.27 -9.43 -15.21
C SER A 93 -10.75 -8.01 -14.88
N PRO A 94 -10.05 -7.34 -15.81
CA PRO A 94 -9.56 -5.99 -15.56
C PRO A 94 -10.67 -5.02 -15.11
N GLU A 95 -11.89 -5.21 -15.61
CA GLU A 95 -13.08 -4.43 -15.23
C GLU A 95 -13.51 -4.73 -13.78
N TYR A 96 -13.37 -5.98 -13.31
CA TYR A 96 -13.59 -6.33 -11.91
C TYR A 96 -12.54 -5.68 -11.01
N VAL A 97 -11.25 -5.78 -11.37
CA VAL A 97 -10.14 -5.18 -10.61
C VAL A 97 -10.30 -3.66 -10.56
N ALA A 98 -10.57 -3.01 -11.69
CA ALA A 98 -10.91 -1.59 -11.77
C ALA A 98 -12.09 -1.24 -10.84
N LYS A 99 -13.17 -2.02 -10.85
CA LYS A 99 -14.32 -1.77 -9.97
C LYS A 99 -13.94 -1.81 -8.48
N THR A 100 -13.00 -2.67 -8.05
CA THR A 100 -12.53 -2.67 -6.65
C THR A 100 -11.69 -1.44 -6.26
N LEU A 101 -11.11 -0.73 -7.24
CA LEU A 101 -10.37 0.52 -7.04
C LEU A 101 -11.26 1.78 -7.06
N SER A 102 -12.52 1.63 -7.50
CA SER A 102 -13.45 2.74 -7.71
C SER A 102 -13.66 3.58 -6.44
N GLY A 103 -13.82 4.90 -6.62
CA GLY A 103 -13.99 5.85 -5.52
C GLY A 103 -12.71 6.20 -4.74
N THR A 104 -11.58 5.54 -5.01
CA THR A 104 -10.27 6.00 -4.50
C THR A 104 -9.71 7.07 -5.43
N SER A 105 -9.63 8.32 -4.96
CA SER A 105 -9.02 9.43 -5.69
C SER A 105 -7.52 9.52 -5.46
N VAL A 106 -6.78 9.78 -6.54
CA VAL A 106 -5.42 10.34 -6.55
C VAL A 106 -5.42 11.68 -7.28
N PHE A 107 -4.36 12.46 -7.11
CA PHE A 107 -4.29 13.83 -7.59
C PHE A 107 -3.15 14.00 -8.58
N THR A 108 -3.43 14.58 -9.73
CA THR A 108 -2.43 14.93 -10.74
C THR A 108 -2.48 16.41 -11.08
N VAL A 109 -1.46 16.90 -11.78
CA VAL A 109 -1.38 18.28 -12.25
C VAL A 109 -1.77 18.30 -13.72
N SER A 110 -2.75 19.13 -14.09
CA SER A 110 -3.12 19.39 -15.48
C SER A 110 -2.77 20.80 -15.90
N ASN A 111 -2.57 21.01 -17.20
CA ASN A 111 -2.49 22.35 -17.79
C ASN A 111 -3.88 23.03 -17.84
N SER A 112 -3.94 24.22 -18.44
CA SER A 112 -5.19 24.97 -18.70
C SER A 112 -6.21 24.21 -19.55
N ASN A 113 -5.72 23.34 -20.46
CA ASN A 113 -6.53 22.56 -21.39
C ASN A 113 -7.03 21.23 -20.79
N ASN A 114 -6.76 20.98 -19.51
CA ASN A 114 -7.11 19.76 -18.77
C ASN A 114 -6.23 18.53 -19.10
N GLU A 115 -5.14 18.72 -19.83
CA GLU A 115 -4.20 17.65 -20.21
C GLU A 115 -3.20 17.40 -19.08
N PHE A 116 -2.80 16.14 -18.84
CA PHE A 116 -1.84 15.79 -17.80
C PHE A 116 -0.47 16.38 -18.09
N VAL A 117 0.16 16.95 -17.06
CA VAL A 117 1.57 17.34 -17.12
C VAL A 117 2.43 16.08 -16.98
N LEU A 118 3.22 15.80 -18.01
CA LEU A 118 4.14 14.67 -18.07
C LEU A 118 5.58 15.15 -17.95
N ILE A 119 6.42 14.33 -17.32
CA ILE A 119 7.86 14.55 -17.18
C ILE A 119 8.59 13.64 -18.18
N SER A 120 9.29 14.20 -19.14
CA SER A 120 10.18 13.44 -20.03
C SER A 120 11.39 12.94 -19.24
N ASP A 121 11.72 11.65 -19.33
CA ASP A 121 12.98 11.13 -18.78
C ASP A 121 14.13 11.44 -19.76
N PRO A 122 15.12 12.27 -19.39
CA PRO A 122 16.25 12.60 -20.26
C PRO A 122 17.14 11.39 -20.58
N ASN A 123 17.09 10.32 -19.78
CA ASN A 123 17.84 9.09 -19.99
C ASN A 123 17.03 8.02 -20.74
N ASN A 124 15.70 8.16 -20.80
CA ASN A 124 14.79 7.22 -21.45
C ASN A 124 13.74 7.96 -22.28
N SER A 125 14.19 8.48 -23.43
CA SER A 125 13.40 9.28 -24.37
C SER A 125 12.14 8.59 -24.93
N LEU A 126 11.97 7.29 -24.66
CA LEU A 126 10.83 6.48 -25.12
C LEU A 126 9.65 6.46 -24.13
N LYS A 127 9.81 7.00 -22.90
CA LYS A 127 8.73 7.01 -21.89
C LYS A 127 8.63 8.33 -21.14
N SER A 128 7.49 8.99 -21.30
CA SER A 128 7.06 10.12 -20.48
C SER A 128 6.44 9.63 -19.17
N LEU A 129 6.59 10.38 -18.08
CA LEU A 129 6.12 9.99 -16.75
C LEU A 129 5.00 10.92 -16.24
N GLY A 130 3.82 10.37 -16.00
CA GLY A 130 2.75 11.04 -15.25
C GLY A 130 2.89 10.81 -13.74
N LEU A 131 2.75 11.87 -12.94
CA LEU A 131 2.78 11.77 -11.48
C LEU A 131 1.37 11.77 -10.88
N LEU A 132 1.13 10.86 -9.94
CA LEU A 132 -0.17 10.64 -9.28
C LEU A 132 0.01 10.63 -7.76
N CYS A 133 -0.41 11.69 -7.07
CA CYS A 133 -0.22 11.85 -5.64
C CYS A 133 -1.41 11.31 -4.84
N PHE A 134 -1.18 10.56 -3.76
CA PHE A 134 -2.24 10.17 -2.82
C PHE A 134 -2.70 11.31 -1.90
N ARG A 135 -1.98 12.44 -1.89
CA ARG A 135 -2.33 13.67 -1.17
C ARG A 135 -2.44 14.86 -2.10
N GLN A 136 -3.45 15.71 -1.87
CA GLN A 136 -3.69 16.88 -2.70
C GLN A 136 -2.61 17.95 -2.46
N GLU A 137 -2.11 18.09 -1.24
CA GLU A 137 -1.02 19.01 -0.90
C GLU A 137 0.27 18.68 -1.64
N ASP A 138 0.57 17.40 -1.81
CA ASP A 138 1.77 16.95 -2.52
C ASP A 138 1.64 17.26 -4.03
N ALA A 139 0.47 17.03 -4.63
CA ALA A 139 0.17 17.49 -6.00
C ALA A 139 0.20 19.02 -6.15
N ARG A 140 -0.28 19.77 -5.15
CA ARG A 140 -0.19 21.25 -5.14
C ARG A 140 1.25 21.74 -5.09
N SER A 141 2.13 20.99 -4.44
CA SER A 141 3.56 21.31 -4.34
C SER A 141 4.31 21.11 -5.67
N LEU A 142 3.68 20.42 -6.63
CA LEU A 142 4.17 20.22 -8.00
C LEU A 142 3.53 21.18 -9.02
N LEU A 143 2.76 22.19 -8.58
CA LEU A 143 2.11 23.13 -9.48
C LEU A 143 3.10 24.10 -10.12
N ALA A 144 3.12 24.11 -11.46
CA ALA A 144 3.67 25.20 -12.26
C ALA A 144 2.62 26.31 -12.49
N GLN A 145 3.06 27.48 -12.95
CA GLN A 145 2.14 28.56 -13.34
C GLN A 145 1.21 28.11 -14.48
N GLY A 146 -0.08 28.47 -14.39
CA GLY A 146 -1.10 28.07 -15.38
C GLY A 146 -1.60 26.62 -15.26
N ALA A 147 -1.04 25.83 -14.34
CA ALA A 147 -1.49 24.47 -14.06
C ALA A 147 -2.47 24.42 -12.87
N ARG A 148 -3.20 23.31 -12.73
CA ARG A 148 -4.11 23.06 -11.60
C ARG A 148 -4.08 21.60 -11.15
N VAL A 149 -4.48 21.35 -9.91
CA VAL A 149 -4.63 19.97 -9.40
C VAL A 149 -6.01 19.42 -9.78
N VAL A 150 -6.03 18.24 -10.39
CA VAL A 150 -7.23 17.51 -10.81
C VAL A 150 -7.28 16.17 -10.07
N PRO A 151 -8.40 15.81 -9.42
CA PRO A 151 -8.61 14.46 -8.92
C PRO A 151 -8.92 13.50 -10.08
N ILE A 152 -8.30 12.33 -10.08
CA ILE A 152 -8.61 11.18 -10.94
C ILE A 152 -8.77 9.94 -10.06
N THR A 153 -9.63 9.00 -10.42
CA THR A 153 -9.84 7.79 -9.62
C THR A 153 -8.89 6.65 -10.04
N LEU A 154 -8.54 5.78 -9.10
CA LEU A 154 -7.61 4.68 -9.36
C LEU A 154 -8.12 3.68 -10.39
N ASP A 155 -9.44 3.49 -10.51
CA ASP A 155 -10.04 2.67 -11.57
C ASP A 155 -9.77 3.24 -12.96
N GLN A 156 -9.84 4.56 -13.12
CA GLN A 156 -9.51 5.24 -14.38
C GLN A 156 -8.01 5.10 -14.67
N VAL A 157 -7.15 5.35 -13.68
CA VAL A 157 -5.68 5.19 -13.82
C VAL A 157 -5.31 3.75 -14.22
N TYR A 158 -5.92 2.75 -13.59
CA TYR A 158 -5.69 1.34 -13.87
C TYR A 158 -6.07 0.95 -15.31
N MET A 159 -7.15 1.55 -15.84
CA MET A 159 -7.60 1.34 -17.22
C MET A 159 -6.87 2.20 -18.26
N LEU A 160 -6.15 3.26 -17.84
CA LEU A 160 -5.38 4.16 -18.72
C LEU A 160 -4.09 3.51 -19.23
N LYS A 161 -4.24 2.61 -20.21
CA LYS A 161 -3.13 2.03 -20.98
C LYS A 161 -2.80 2.93 -22.18
N VAL A 162 -1.88 3.86 -21.95
CA VAL A 162 -1.35 4.80 -22.96
C VAL A 162 0.06 4.40 -23.37
N GLU A 163 0.31 4.29 -24.68
CA GLU A 163 1.64 3.97 -25.21
C GLU A 163 2.62 5.12 -24.94
N GLY A 164 3.89 4.78 -24.63
CA GLY A 164 4.92 5.78 -24.36
C GLY A 164 4.75 6.57 -23.05
N ILE A 165 3.79 6.21 -22.19
CA ILE A 165 3.58 6.86 -20.89
C ILE A 165 3.60 5.82 -19.76
N ALA A 166 4.30 6.13 -18.67
CA ALA A 166 4.19 5.41 -17.41
C ALA A 166 3.60 6.33 -16.34
N PHE A 167 2.82 5.80 -15.41
CA PHE A 167 2.37 6.52 -14.23
C PHE A 167 3.19 6.09 -13.02
N ARG A 168 3.65 7.06 -12.21
CA ARG A 168 4.27 6.79 -10.90
C ARG A 168 3.45 7.42 -9.78
N PHE A 169 3.07 6.58 -8.83
CA PHE A 169 2.42 7.05 -7.62
C PHE A 169 3.41 7.74 -6.68
N LEU A 170 2.93 8.80 -6.04
CA LEU A 170 3.57 9.45 -4.89
C LEU A 170 2.69 9.13 -3.66
N PRO A 171 3.07 8.12 -2.84
CA PRO A 171 2.31 7.72 -1.66
C PRO A 171 2.42 8.76 -0.53
N ASP A 172 1.41 8.80 0.33
CA ASP A 172 1.43 9.63 1.55
C ASP A 172 2.64 9.27 2.44
N PRO A 173 3.56 10.21 2.73
CA PRO A 173 4.72 9.97 3.59
C PRO A 173 4.38 9.41 4.97
N LEU A 174 3.20 9.73 5.51
CA LEU A 174 2.74 9.17 6.79
C LEU A 174 2.44 7.67 6.66
N GLN A 175 1.91 7.22 5.51
CA GLN A 175 1.67 5.79 5.28
C GLN A 175 2.97 5.04 5.01
N ILE A 176 3.94 5.66 4.33
CA ILE A 176 5.29 5.09 4.18
C ILE A 176 5.93 4.87 5.55
N LYS A 177 5.87 5.87 6.45
CA LYS A 177 6.33 5.69 7.84
C LYS A 177 5.56 4.56 8.56
N ASN A 178 4.23 4.57 8.49
CA ASN A 178 3.38 3.55 9.11
C ASN A 178 3.68 2.12 8.63
N ALA A 179 4.09 1.98 7.36
CA ALA A 179 4.47 0.74 6.72
C ALA A 179 5.86 0.25 7.17
N LEU A 180 6.84 1.16 7.22
CA LEU A 180 8.20 0.87 7.71
C LEU A 180 8.25 0.60 9.23
N ASP A 181 7.30 1.13 10.01
CA ASP A 181 7.16 0.80 11.43
C ASP A 181 6.38 -0.52 11.67
N LEU A 182 5.80 -1.15 10.63
CA LEU A 182 5.10 -2.45 10.70
C LEU A 182 5.88 -3.59 10.04
N LYS A 183 6.50 -3.35 8.88
CA LYS A 183 7.51 -4.26 8.32
C LYS A 183 8.78 -4.12 9.15
N SER A 184 9.24 -5.20 9.77
CA SER A 184 10.56 -5.32 10.42
C SER A 184 11.74 -5.32 9.42
N THR A 185 11.60 -4.58 8.32
CA THR A 185 12.64 -4.38 7.31
C THR A 185 13.69 -3.41 7.84
N ASP A 186 14.93 -3.58 7.38
CA ASP A 186 16.00 -2.63 7.64
C ASP A 186 15.55 -1.20 7.28
N ARG A 187 15.62 -0.30 8.27
CA ARG A 187 15.20 1.11 8.14
C ARG A 187 16.07 1.90 7.16
N SER A 188 17.19 1.32 6.71
CA SER A 188 18.00 1.83 5.59
C SER A 188 17.29 1.71 4.23
N LYS A 189 16.37 0.75 4.07
CA LYS A 189 15.65 0.50 2.82
C LYS A 189 14.27 1.18 2.84
N GLY A 190 14.01 2.01 1.84
CA GLY A 190 12.69 2.60 1.62
C GLY A 190 11.60 1.57 1.32
N PHE A 191 10.35 1.99 1.43
CA PHE A 191 9.21 1.20 0.97
C PHE A 191 9.04 1.36 -0.54
N ASP A 192 8.79 0.25 -1.24
CA ASP A 192 8.59 0.20 -2.69
C ASP A 192 7.10 0.02 -3.02
N GLY A 193 6.59 0.81 -3.97
CA GLY A 193 5.16 0.92 -4.27
C GLY A 193 4.34 1.73 -3.25
N VAL A 194 3.01 1.68 -3.39
CA VAL A 194 2.05 2.38 -2.51
C VAL A 194 1.67 1.48 -1.33
N PRO A 195 1.88 1.90 -0.06
CA PRO A 195 1.50 1.08 1.09
C PRO A 195 -0.01 0.86 1.19
N VAL A 196 -0.40 -0.39 1.43
CA VAL A 196 -1.76 -0.78 1.80
C VAL A 196 -1.75 -1.67 3.05
N PHE A 197 -2.77 -1.51 3.88
CA PHE A 197 -2.88 -2.14 5.20
C PHE A 197 -4.12 -3.04 5.27
N GLN A 198 -3.93 -4.28 5.70
CA GLN A 198 -5.00 -5.24 5.95
C GLN A 198 -4.84 -5.82 7.35
N SER A 199 -5.93 -6.25 7.99
CA SER A 199 -5.82 -7.09 9.19
C SER A 199 -6.35 -8.49 8.94
N GLU A 200 -5.58 -9.50 9.35
CA GLU A 200 -5.93 -10.92 9.26
C GLU A 200 -7.22 -11.25 10.01
N LEU A 201 -7.56 -10.46 11.04
CA LEU A 201 -8.73 -10.66 11.89
C LEU A 201 -9.97 -9.89 11.41
N LEU A 202 -9.86 -9.08 10.35
CA LEU A 202 -10.95 -8.23 9.86
C LEU A 202 -11.57 -8.82 8.58
N VAL A 203 -12.55 -9.69 8.76
CA VAL A 203 -13.43 -10.19 7.68
C VAL A 203 -14.87 -9.77 7.97
N ILE A 204 -15.50 -9.07 7.03
CA ILE A 204 -16.85 -8.50 7.20
C ILE A 204 -17.84 -9.26 6.32
N LYS A 205 -19.01 -9.61 6.85
CA LYS A 205 -20.07 -10.32 6.10
C LYS A 205 -21.24 -9.37 5.81
N LYS A 206 -21.65 -9.26 4.55
CA LYS A 206 -22.81 -8.45 4.11
C LYS A 206 -23.49 -9.11 2.90
N LYS A 207 -24.83 -9.18 2.89
CA LYS A 207 -25.63 -9.78 1.78
C LYS A 207 -25.12 -11.17 1.34
N ASN A 208 -24.87 -12.09 2.29
CA ASN A 208 -24.29 -13.42 2.06
C ASN A 208 -22.89 -13.47 1.39
N ARG A 209 -22.21 -12.32 1.25
CA ARG A 209 -20.83 -12.23 0.75
C ARG A 209 -19.86 -11.86 1.88
N ARG A 210 -18.63 -12.35 1.79
CA ARG A 210 -17.51 -11.95 2.67
C ARG A 210 -16.74 -10.81 2.00
N TYR A 211 -16.15 -9.96 2.81
CA TYR A 211 -15.32 -8.85 2.39
C TYR A 211 -14.08 -8.78 3.28
N CYS A 212 -12.93 -8.69 2.63
CA CYS A 212 -11.60 -8.57 3.20
C CYS A 212 -11.07 -7.16 2.88
N PRO A 213 -11.37 -6.16 3.74
CA PRO A 213 -11.07 -4.77 3.44
C PRO A 213 -9.57 -4.45 3.54
N ILE A 214 -9.06 -3.80 2.50
CA ILE A 214 -7.71 -3.25 2.40
C ILE A 214 -7.80 -1.72 2.49
N TYR A 215 -7.01 -1.11 3.36
CA TYR A 215 -7.05 0.33 3.60
C TYR A 215 -5.77 1.00 3.10
N PHE A 216 -5.91 2.16 2.45
CA PHE A 216 -4.77 3.02 2.14
C PHE A 216 -4.21 3.73 3.38
N GLN A 217 -5.03 3.95 4.43
CA GLN A 217 -4.59 4.59 5.67
C GLN A 217 -4.67 3.64 6.88
N LYS A 218 -3.55 3.43 7.56
CA LYS A 218 -3.48 2.65 8.82
C LYS A 218 -4.45 3.18 9.89
N ARG A 219 -4.66 4.50 9.93
CA ARG A 219 -5.61 5.16 10.84
C ARG A 219 -7.04 4.64 10.69
N GLU A 220 -7.45 4.28 9.49
CA GLU A 220 -8.84 3.92 9.18
C GLU A 220 -9.12 2.46 9.49
N LEU A 221 -8.17 1.58 9.16
CA LEU A 221 -8.13 0.21 9.67
C LEU A 221 -8.23 0.16 11.21
N LEU A 222 -7.54 1.05 11.92
CA LEU A 222 -7.60 1.19 13.39
C LEU A 222 -8.88 1.87 13.93
N LYS A 223 -9.71 2.49 13.08
CA LYS A 223 -11.07 2.91 13.47
C LYS A 223 -12.02 1.73 13.36
N SER A 224 -11.97 1.01 12.23
CA SER A 224 -12.75 -0.20 11.98
C SER A 224 -12.47 -1.31 13.01
N SER A 225 -11.26 -1.38 13.54
CA SER A 225 -10.86 -2.37 14.55
C SER A 225 -11.50 -2.18 15.93
N ARG A 226 -12.05 -1.01 16.26
CA ARG A 226 -12.63 -0.73 17.59
C ARG A 226 -13.87 -1.57 17.91
N MET A 227 -14.45 -2.23 16.90
CA MET A 227 -15.48 -3.26 17.06
C MET A 227 -14.93 -4.57 17.62
N SER A 228 -13.62 -4.82 17.53
CA SER A 228 -12.91 -5.95 18.15
C SER A 228 -12.20 -5.49 19.43
N LYS A 229 -12.70 -5.90 20.60
CA LYS A 229 -12.21 -5.49 21.92
C LYS A 229 -10.91 -6.20 22.34
N GLY A 230 -9.85 -6.12 21.52
CA GLY A 230 -8.59 -6.84 21.76
C GLY A 230 -7.34 -5.97 21.61
N SER A 231 -6.48 -5.98 22.63
CA SER A 231 -5.18 -5.27 22.67
C SER A 231 -4.16 -5.74 21.62
N GLY A 232 -4.45 -6.85 20.91
CA GLY A 232 -3.56 -7.45 19.91
C GLY A 232 -3.79 -7.01 18.46
N PHE A 233 -4.82 -6.21 18.14
CA PHE A 233 -5.21 -5.97 16.73
C PHE A 233 -4.07 -5.42 15.85
N THR A 234 -3.19 -4.56 16.39
CA THR A 234 -2.03 -4.02 15.68
C THR A 234 -0.97 -5.05 15.32
N GLN A 235 -0.91 -6.19 16.02
CA GLN A 235 0.02 -7.28 15.77
C GLN A 235 -0.40 -8.13 14.56
N HIS A 236 -1.69 -8.07 14.21
CA HIS A 236 -2.29 -8.75 13.05
C HIS A 236 -2.54 -7.81 11.87
N ILE A 237 -1.75 -6.72 11.75
CA ILE A 237 -1.79 -5.83 10.58
C ILE A 237 -0.65 -6.20 9.64
N VAL A 238 -1.00 -6.67 8.45
CA VAL A 238 -0.05 -6.94 7.36
C VAL A 238 0.03 -5.74 6.41
N VAL A 239 1.18 -5.57 5.78
CA VAL A 239 1.46 -4.46 4.85
C VAL A 239 1.87 -5.00 3.49
N GLY A 240 1.07 -4.66 2.47
CA GLY A 240 1.37 -4.92 1.06
C GLY A 240 1.71 -3.64 0.30
N SER A 241 2.19 -3.78 -0.93
CA SER A 241 2.13 -2.71 -1.93
C SER A 241 0.81 -2.84 -2.72
N LEU A 242 0.25 -1.73 -3.20
CA LEU A 242 -0.91 -1.74 -4.09
C LEU A 242 -0.60 -2.54 -5.36
N GLU A 243 0.59 -2.34 -5.91
CA GLU A 243 1.09 -2.92 -7.15
C GLU A 243 1.19 -4.46 -7.06
N ASP A 244 1.71 -5.01 -5.96
CA ASP A 244 1.74 -6.45 -5.73
C ASP A 244 0.34 -7.05 -5.53
N VAL A 245 -0.58 -6.32 -4.88
CA VAL A 245 -1.96 -6.78 -4.70
C VAL A 245 -2.69 -6.84 -6.03
N LEU A 246 -2.61 -5.78 -6.84
CA LEU A 246 -3.23 -5.74 -8.17
C LEU A 246 -2.68 -6.84 -9.08
N LYS A 247 -1.36 -7.01 -9.13
CA LYS A 247 -0.71 -8.09 -9.88
C LYS A 247 -1.19 -9.48 -9.46
N LYS A 248 -1.43 -9.72 -8.15
CA LYS A 248 -1.97 -11.00 -7.65
C LYS A 248 -3.45 -11.19 -7.97
N MET A 249 -4.25 -10.12 -7.94
CA MET A 249 -5.65 -10.16 -8.39
C MET A 249 -5.75 -10.53 -9.87
N GLU A 250 -4.89 -9.95 -10.72
CA GLU A 250 -4.79 -10.27 -12.16
C GLU A 250 -4.35 -11.72 -12.41
N MET A 251 -3.45 -12.27 -11.58
CA MET A 251 -3.00 -13.67 -11.69
C MET A 251 -4.08 -14.69 -11.32
N ASN A 252 -5.06 -14.31 -10.49
CA ASN A 252 -6.23 -15.09 -10.07
C ASN A 252 -5.99 -16.60 -9.81
N GLU A 253 -5.13 -16.89 -8.83
CA GLU A 253 -4.94 -18.26 -8.36
C GLU A 253 -6.24 -18.81 -7.74
N LYS A 254 -6.64 -20.01 -8.16
CA LYS A 254 -7.91 -20.63 -7.76
C LYS A 254 -7.98 -20.85 -6.25
N ASN A 255 -9.04 -20.32 -5.62
CA ASN A 255 -9.32 -20.36 -4.17
C ASN A 255 -8.45 -19.43 -3.31
N SER A 256 -7.69 -18.49 -3.88
CA SER A 256 -6.84 -17.58 -3.09
C SER A 256 -7.58 -16.43 -2.40
N GLY A 257 -8.90 -16.26 -2.63
CA GLY A 257 -9.73 -15.29 -1.91
C GLY A 257 -9.59 -13.83 -2.38
N TRP A 258 -8.91 -13.60 -3.51
CA TRP A 258 -8.77 -12.28 -4.14
C TRP A 258 -10.13 -11.66 -4.52
N GLU A 259 -11.13 -12.50 -4.76
CA GLU A 259 -12.53 -12.12 -5.02
C GLU A 259 -13.27 -11.56 -3.79
N ASP A 260 -12.81 -11.86 -2.57
CA ASP A 260 -13.38 -11.29 -1.34
C ASP A 260 -12.73 -9.93 -1.00
N LEU A 261 -11.69 -9.47 -1.72
CA LEU A 261 -11.05 -8.17 -1.45
C LEU A 261 -11.92 -6.96 -1.83
N ILE A 262 -11.74 -5.87 -1.07
CA ILE A 262 -12.25 -4.54 -1.38
C ILE A 262 -11.29 -3.47 -0.85
N PHE A 263 -10.91 -2.51 -1.69
CA PHE A 263 -10.14 -1.35 -1.23
C PHE A 263 -11.07 -0.33 -0.58
N ILE A 264 -10.63 0.28 0.52
CA ILE A 264 -11.38 1.31 1.23
C ILE A 264 -10.74 2.68 0.94
N PRO A 265 -11.42 3.58 0.21
CA PRO A 265 -10.87 4.88 -0.15
C PRO A 265 -10.45 5.71 1.06
N PRO A 266 -9.35 6.50 0.97
CA PRO A 266 -8.97 7.44 2.01
C PRO A 266 -10.12 8.37 2.40
N GLY A 267 -10.39 8.49 3.70
CA GLY A 267 -11.47 9.30 4.25
C GLY A 267 -12.80 8.55 4.44
N LYS A 268 -13.01 7.41 3.76
CA LYS A 268 -14.26 6.64 3.84
C LYS A 268 -14.23 5.54 4.89
N SER A 269 -15.39 5.24 5.45
CA SER A 269 -15.57 4.02 6.24
C SER A 269 -15.91 2.82 5.36
N PHE A 270 -15.65 1.59 5.83
CA PHE A 270 -16.10 0.38 5.14
C PHE A 270 -17.61 0.41 4.87
N SER A 271 -18.42 0.74 5.89
CA SER A 271 -19.88 0.74 5.82
C SER A 271 -20.43 1.71 4.79
N GLU A 272 -19.81 2.88 4.65
CA GLU A 272 -20.11 3.89 3.64
C GLU A 272 -19.78 3.37 2.24
N HIS A 273 -18.54 2.97 2.00
CA HIS A 273 -18.09 2.54 0.68
C HIS A 273 -18.82 1.28 0.18
N ILE A 274 -19.09 0.31 1.07
CA ILE A 274 -19.84 -0.90 0.70
C ILE A 274 -21.35 -0.65 0.53
N ASN A 275 -21.87 0.51 0.93
CA ASN A 275 -23.23 0.93 0.56
C ASN A 275 -23.25 1.54 -0.85
N GLU A 276 -22.16 2.16 -1.30
CA GLU A 276 -22.02 2.70 -2.66
C GLU A 276 -21.76 1.59 -3.69
N VAL A 277 -20.82 0.67 -3.42
CA VAL A 277 -20.32 -0.31 -4.41
C VAL A 277 -21.15 -1.60 -4.47
N ALA A 278 -21.90 -1.92 -3.40
CA ALA A 278 -22.78 -3.09 -3.32
C ALA A 278 -24.26 -2.70 -3.20
N ALA A 279 -24.63 -1.53 -3.71
CA ALA A 279 -25.99 -1.22 -4.17
C ALA A 279 -26.29 -2.04 -5.44
#